data_AF-A0A966Y7F7-F1
#
_entry.id   AF-A0A966Y7F7-F1
#
_cell.length_a   1.000
_cell.length_b   1.000
_cell.length_c   1.000
_cell.angle_alpha   90.00
_cell.angle_beta   90.00
_cell.angle_gamma   90.00
#
_symmetry.space_group_name_H-M   'P 1'
#
loop_
_entity.id
_entity.type
_entity.pdbx_description
1 polymer ?
#
loop_
_entity_poly.entity_id
_entity_poly.type
_entity_poly.pdbx_seq_one_letter_code
_entity_poly.pdbx_strand_id
1 'polypeptide(L)'
;DAKIIFAAANTATITGTINGSATTEGTIQVTGATKTFASIIGGTRALTLIDIDGTSIFNAAVSATDIDNDGTATFKSNVTAATANDGTLTLTPNGNNNITHTGAITGSGTLNAVEADDGAINSITFSTDVTAGTFNVGSTTKSGVVILNGDTTVTNLNIYGGDANAEDSTVTVNGDLDTTTTTLDDGTNSAVTKIIFADSDTVTISGAITAATANDGTIQVTGANKTFSGTIGGTRIGTLDINETSTYTGAVTVDSLDIAASKTATFKNDVTLNTSATINSSATFLVASAGTPAAITVAGPVLGASDGVGTVQITNTGGTTFSGTVGNTANTLALINIDQDTTFSGSVEATDINNAASTTATFSDNVTATITNSGTLLFNATDAKSVTGAISEAADGDTTEIKVINSANSEAPSVVTFTSTVAADTLTIGTTTYGGAALFEEAVTTPTINVVGGDHADEDSTATFNKAVTASSGITLNDQTGDAKIIFAENNSVTITGTIDGASSDEGTIQVTGATKTFSLKQCSTTFSSILSSNS
;
A
#
# COMPACT_ATOMS: atom_id res chain seq x y z
N ASP A 1 -46.68 -6.93 37.06
CA ASP A 1 -46.17 -7.72 35.94
C ASP A 1 -46.34 -9.21 36.14
N ALA A 2 -46.79 -9.91 35.09
CA ALA A 2 -46.79 -11.36 35.05
C ALA A 2 -45.37 -11.86 34.70
N LYS A 3 -44.86 -12.84 35.44
CA LYS A 3 -43.53 -13.43 35.21
C LYS A 3 -43.66 -14.94 35.05
N ILE A 4 -43.05 -15.48 34.00
CA ILE A 4 -42.94 -16.92 33.74
C ILE A 4 -41.49 -17.31 33.97
N ILE A 5 -41.26 -18.37 34.76
CA ILE A 5 -39.90 -18.81 35.12
C ILE A 5 -39.70 -20.26 34.67
N PHE A 6 -38.68 -20.48 33.84
CA PHE A 6 -38.24 -21.79 33.38
C PHE A 6 -36.93 -22.20 34.09
N ALA A 7 -37.05 -22.62 35.36
CA ALA A 7 -35.91 -22.92 36.23
C ALA A 7 -35.50 -24.41 36.29
N ALA A 8 -36.30 -25.31 35.72
CA ALA A 8 -36.03 -26.74 35.86
C ALA A 8 -34.81 -27.19 35.02
N ALA A 9 -34.03 -28.12 35.58
CA ALA A 9 -32.80 -28.67 34.99
C ALA A 9 -33.03 -29.65 33.82
N ASN A 10 -34.25 -29.71 33.27
CA ASN A 10 -34.56 -30.52 32.10
C ASN A 10 -34.50 -29.69 30.81
N THR A 11 -34.10 -30.31 29.71
CA THR A 11 -34.31 -29.73 28.38
C THR A 11 -35.80 -29.79 28.02
N ALA A 12 -36.35 -28.72 27.47
CA ALA A 12 -37.76 -28.69 27.06
C ALA A 12 -37.99 -27.81 25.83
N THR A 13 -38.95 -28.22 25.00
CA THR A 13 -39.47 -27.41 23.89
C THR A 13 -40.79 -26.77 24.30
N ILE A 14 -40.83 -25.44 24.26
CA ILE A 14 -42.01 -24.62 24.51
C ILE A 14 -42.64 -24.31 23.16
N THR A 15 -43.82 -24.86 22.89
CA THR A 15 -44.53 -24.70 21.62
C THR A 15 -45.56 -23.58 21.63
N GLY A 16 -45.95 -23.10 22.81
CA GLY A 16 -46.93 -22.02 22.97
C GLY A 16 -46.36 -20.65 22.55
N THR A 17 -47.22 -19.81 21.99
CA THR A 17 -46.94 -18.38 21.80
C THR A 17 -46.98 -17.67 23.15
N ILE A 18 -46.03 -16.78 23.41
CA ILE A 18 -45.99 -15.96 24.63
C ILE A 18 -46.04 -14.50 24.21
N ASN A 19 -47.02 -13.74 24.70
CA ASN A 19 -47.20 -12.32 24.40
C ASN A 19 -47.41 -11.54 25.69
N GLY A 20 -47.08 -10.25 25.66
CA GLY A 20 -47.50 -9.32 26.70
C GLY A 20 -49.02 -9.24 26.77
N SER A 21 -49.54 -9.05 27.99
CA SER A 21 -50.96 -8.73 28.17
C SER A 21 -51.23 -7.31 27.68
N ALA A 22 -50.33 -6.36 27.96
CA ALA A 22 -50.20 -5.06 27.30
C ALA A 22 -48.93 -4.92 26.43
N THR A 23 -48.76 -3.79 25.74
CA THR A 23 -47.43 -3.42 25.19
C THR A 23 -46.48 -3.24 26.37
N THR A 24 -45.26 -3.79 26.28
CA THR A 24 -44.22 -3.69 27.31
C THR A 24 -44.68 -4.23 28.68
N GLU A 25 -45.50 -5.28 28.68
CA GLU A 25 -45.86 -6.06 29.87
C GLU A 25 -45.36 -7.50 29.75
N GLY A 26 -44.95 -8.08 30.88
CA GLY A 26 -44.63 -9.50 30.99
C GLY A 26 -43.14 -9.80 30.94
N THR A 27 -42.73 -10.80 31.71
CA THR A 27 -41.33 -11.24 31.82
C THR A 27 -41.22 -12.74 31.61
N ILE A 28 -40.23 -13.17 30.82
CA ILE A 28 -39.74 -14.55 30.79
C ILE A 28 -38.41 -14.57 31.54
N GLN A 29 -38.19 -15.54 32.43
CA GLN A 29 -36.89 -15.85 33.00
C GLN A 29 -36.51 -17.30 32.73
N VAL A 30 -35.28 -17.56 32.27
CA VAL A 30 -34.75 -18.90 32.04
C VAL A 30 -33.47 -19.09 32.85
N THR A 31 -33.52 -19.92 33.90
CA THR A 31 -32.38 -20.22 34.79
C THR A 31 -31.94 -21.68 34.78
N GLY A 32 -32.75 -22.57 34.17
CA GLY A 32 -32.49 -24.01 34.13
C GLY A 32 -31.67 -24.47 32.92
N ALA A 33 -31.74 -25.77 32.60
CA ALA A 33 -31.14 -26.34 31.38
C ALA A 33 -31.80 -25.79 30.09
N THR A 34 -31.31 -26.19 28.92
CA THR A 34 -31.74 -25.68 27.60
C THR A 34 -33.26 -25.62 27.41
N LYS A 35 -33.79 -24.46 27.05
CA LYS A 35 -35.19 -24.27 26.66
C LYS A 35 -35.28 -23.83 25.21
N THR A 36 -36.07 -24.54 24.41
CA THR A 36 -36.29 -24.22 23.00
C THR A 36 -37.68 -23.64 22.82
N PHE A 37 -37.78 -22.37 22.47
CA PHE A 37 -39.03 -21.70 22.11
C PHE A 37 -39.28 -21.88 20.61
N ALA A 38 -40.28 -22.70 20.27
CA ALA A 38 -40.58 -23.06 18.89
C ALA A 38 -41.44 -22.02 18.16
N SER A 39 -42.18 -21.21 18.91
CA SER A 39 -43.14 -20.23 18.39
C SER A 39 -42.68 -18.79 18.63
N ILE A 40 -43.29 -17.85 17.91
CA ILE A 40 -43.03 -16.40 18.05
C ILE A 40 -43.22 -15.95 19.50
N ILE A 41 -42.32 -15.09 19.98
CA ILE A 41 -42.42 -14.43 21.29
C ILE A 41 -42.68 -12.94 21.07
N GLY A 42 -43.69 -12.40 21.75
CA GLY A 42 -44.04 -10.98 21.69
C GLY A 42 -44.65 -10.51 20.37
N GLY A 43 -45.06 -11.43 19.49
CA GLY A 43 -45.51 -11.09 18.12
C GLY A 43 -46.76 -10.20 18.04
N THR A 44 -47.71 -10.32 18.97
CA THR A 44 -48.87 -9.42 19.03
C THR A 44 -48.60 -8.21 19.92
N ARG A 45 -47.88 -8.42 21.02
CA ARG A 45 -47.53 -7.39 22.00
C ARG A 45 -46.18 -7.76 22.59
N ALA A 46 -45.19 -6.89 22.38
CA ALA A 46 -43.83 -7.07 22.89
C ALA A 46 -43.83 -7.23 24.41
N LEU A 47 -43.01 -8.16 24.90
CA LEU A 47 -42.76 -8.33 26.34
C LEU A 47 -41.97 -7.15 26.89
N THR A 48 -41.99 -6.97 28.21
CA THR A 48 -41.05 -6.02 28.86
C THR A 48 -39.64 -6.59 28.82
N LEU A 49 -39.46 -7.82 29.31
CA LEU A 49 -38.15 -8.39 29.58
C LEU A 49 -38.11 -9.88 29.23
N ILE A 50 -37.01 -10.30 28.60
CA ILE A 50 -36.61 -11.70 28.53
C ILE A 50 -35.25 -11.82 29.23
N ASP A 51 -35.23 -12.51 30.35
CA ASP A 51 -34.09 -12.70 31.25
C ASP A 51 -33.55 -14.14 31.08
N ILE A 52 -32.29 -14.27 30.67
CA ILE A 52 -31.65 -15.51 30.29
C ILE A 52 -30.36 -15.71 31.10
N ASP A 53 -30.49 -16.43 32.20
CA ASP A 53 -29.36 -16.91 33.03
C ASP A 53 -28.85 -18.30 32.57
N GLY A 54 -29.72 -19.08 31.93
CA GLY A 54 -29.46 -20.45 31.46
C GLY A 54 -29.19 -20.53 29.95
N THR A 55 -29.60 -21.63 29.31
CA THR A 55 -29.50 -21.77 27.83
C THR A 55 -30.88 -21.67 27.18
N SER A 56 -31.03 -20.80 26.18
CA SER A 56 -32.27 -20.59 25.43
C SER A 56 -32.06 -20.61 23.92
N ILE A 57 -32.95 -21.29 23.20
CA ILE A 57 -32.98 -21.30 21.73
C ILE A 57 -34.33 -20.78 21.27
N PHE A 58 -34.34 -19.76 20.41
CA PHE A 58 -35.54 -19.16 19.84
C PHE A 58 -35.58 -19.47 18.33
N ASN A 59 -36.49 -20.36 17.93
CA ASN A 59 -36.61 -20.78 16.54
C ASN A 59 -37.40 -19.80 15.65
N ALA A 60 -38.12 -18.85 16.26
CA ALA A 60 -38.96 -17.88 15.57
C ALA A 60 -38.66 -16.45 16.09
N ALA A 61 -39.28 -15.45 15.45
CA ALA A 61 -39.04 -14.05 15.78
C ALA A 61 -39.35 -13.72 17.26
N VAL A 62 -38.55 -12.83 17.83
CA VAL A 62 -38.66 -12.39 19.23
C VAL A 62 -38.82 -10.88 19.30
N SER A 63 -39.83 -10.42 20.03
CA SER A 63 -40.03 -9.00 20.35
C SER A 63 -40.20 -8.78 21.86
N ALA A 64 -39.34 -7.92 22.40
CA ALA A 64 -39.38 -7.45 23.78
C ALA A 64 -38.86 -6.00 23.82
N THR A 65 -39.04 -5.31 24.95
CA THR A 65 -38.30 -4.06 25.18
C THR A 65 -36.84 -4.38 25.39
N ASP A 66 -36.56 -5.25 26.38
CA ASP A 66 -35.20 -5.63 26.77
C ASP A 66 -35.03 -7.14 26.78
N ILE A 67 -33.83 -7.58 26.40
CA ILE A 67 -33.30 -8.91 26.61
C ILE A 67 -32.07 -8.76 27.51
N ASP A 68 -32.06 -9.48 28.62
CA ASP A 68 -30.93 -9.59 29.52
C ASP A 68 -30.36 -11.00 29.40
N ASN A 69 -29.13 -11.12 28.89
CA ASN A 69 -28.50 -12.40 28.58
C ASN A 69 -27.17 -12.54 29.32
N ASP A 70 -27.25 -13.13 30.51
CA ASP A 70 -26.11 -13.58 31.32
C ASP A 70 -25.66 -15.01 30.97
N GLY A 71 -26.53 -15.78 30.33
CA GLY A 71 -26.33 -17.19 29.99
C GLY A 71 -25.94 -17.42 28.52
N THR A 72 -26.72 -18.24 27.81
CA THR A 72 -26.51 -18.54 26.39
C THR A 72 -27.82 -18.44 25.63
N ALA A 73 -27.89 -17.52 24.67
CA ALA A 73 -29.05 -17.34 23.80
C ALA A 73 -28.70 -17.66 22.35
N THR A 74 -29.59 -18.38 21.66
CA THR A 74 -29.49 -18.60 20.21
C THR A 74 -30.78 -18.13 19.52
N PHE A 75 -30.67 -17.18 18.61
CA PHE A 75 -31.78 -16.69 17.80
C PHE A 75 -31.64 -17.16 16.35
N LYS A 76 -32.71 -17.75 15.82
CA LYS A 76 -32.76 -18.25 14.44
C LYS A 76 -33.58 -17.38 13.49
N SER A 77 -34.09 -16.26 13.99
CA SER A 77 -34.95 -15.32 13.28
C SER A 77 -34.82 -13.91 13.89
N ASN A 78 -35.59 -12.95 13.39
CA ASN A 78 -35.50 -11.54 13.75
C ASN A 78 -35.66 -11.28 15.26
N VAL A 79 -34.89 -10.32 15.75
CA VAL A 79 -34.92 -9.87 17.13
C VAL A 79 -35.22 -8.37 17.17
N THR A 80 -36.27 -8.02 17.91
CA THR A 80 -36.65 -6.64 18.18
C THR A 80 -36.66 -6.40 19.68
N ALA A 81 -35.50 -6.05 20.22
CA ALA A 81 -35.27 -5.66 21.61
C ALA A 81 -33.88 -5.05 21.76
N ALA A 82 -33.68 -4.15 22.74
CA ALA A 82 -32.34 -3.88 23.25
C ALA A 82 -31.82 -5.14 23.95
N THR A 83 -30.56 -5.50 23.79
CA THR A 83 -29.99 -6.73 24.34
C THR A 83 -28.74 -6.43 25.14
N ALA A 84 -28.81 -6.55 26.47
CA ALA A 84 -27.64 -6.62 27.33
C ALA A 84 -27.10 -8.06 27.26
N ASN A 85 -25.87 -8.22 26.77
CA ASN A 85 -25.23 -9.52 26.56
C ASN A 85 -23.91 -9.59 27.32
N ASP A 86 -23.96 -10.16 28.52
CA ASP A 86 -22.78 -10.49 29.32
C ASP A 86 -22.40 -11.98 29.22
N GLY A 87 -23.30 -12.82 28.68
CA GLY A 87 -23.09 -14.22 28.36
C GLY A 87 -22.64 -14.48 26.91
N THR A 88 -23.26 -15.46 26.26
CA THR A 88 -23.05 -15.79 24.84
C THR A 88 -24.34 -15.60 24.05
N LEU A 89 -24.28 -14.80 22.99
CA LEU A 89 -25.38 -14.56 22.06
C LEU A 89 -25.00 -15.07 20.68
N THR A 90 -25.79 -15.98 20.13
CA THR A 90 -25.59 -16.52 18.77
C THR A 90 -26.80 -16.20 17.89
N LEU A 91 -26.55 -15.56 16.74
CA LEU A 91 -27.52 -15.38 15.67
C LEU A 91 -27.19 -16.39 14.58
N THR A 92 -28.14 -17.27 14.25
CA THR A 92 -27.92 -18.37 13.30
C THR A 92 -29.04 -18.43 12.25
N PRO A 93 -28.92 -17.63 11.17
CA PRO A 93 -29.78 -17.77 10.00
C PRO A 93 -29.72 -19.19 9.44
N ASN A 94 -30.82 -19.61 8.83
CA ASN A 94 -30.99 -20.94 8.23
C ASN A 94 -32.05 -20.87 7.13
N GLY A 95 -32.01 -21.81 6.20
CA GLY A 95 -32.79 -21.79 4.97
C GLY A 95 -32.51 -20.51 4.16
N ASN A 96 -33.58 -19.83 3.76
CA ASN A 96 -33.53 -18.54 3.06
C ASN A 96 -33.95 -17.39 4.02
N ASN A 97 -33.55 -17.46 5.29
CA ASN A 97 -33.93 -16.49 6.31
C ASN A 97 -32.75 -15.63 6.76
N ASN A 98 -32.77 -14.36 6.36
CA ASN A 98 -31.95 -13.32 6.98
C ASN A 98 -32.43 -13.04 8.42
N ILE A 99 -31.51 -12.60 9.27
CA ILE A 99 -31.85 -12.12 10.61
C ILE A 99 -31.58 -10.61 10.68
N THR A 100 -32.56 -9.86 11.16
CA THR A 100 -32.36 -8.46 11.58
C THR A 100 -32.47 -8.37 13.09
N HIS A 101 -31.43 -7.81 13.72
CA HIS A 101 -31.47 -7.35 15.10
C HIS A 101 -31.60 -5.82 15.10
N THR A 102 -32.67 -5.31 15.72
CA THR A 102 -33.09 -3.90 15.58
C THR A 102 -32.80 -3.03 16.80
N GLY A 103 -32.47 -3.62 17.94
CA GLY A 103 -32.09 -2.86 19.14
C GLY A 103 -30.58 -2.93 19.38
N ALA A 104 -30.08 -2.00 20.19
CA ALA A 104 -28.66 -1.97 20.53
C ALA A 104 -28.26 -3.24 21.28
N ILE A 105 -27.05 -3.73 21.00
CA ILE A 105 -26.40 -4.78 21.80
C ILE A 105 -25.38 -4.10 22.70
N THR A 106 -25.44 -4.39 24.00
CA THR A 106 -24.49 -3.90 25.00
C THR A 106 -23.91 -5.06 25.79
N GLY A 107 -22.91 -4.79 26.62
CA GLY A 107 -22.28 -5.78 27.49
C GLY A 107 -20.91 -6.24 26.99
N SER A 108 -20.30 -7.16 27.74
CA SER A 108 -18.93 -7.64 27.49
C SER A 108 -18.86 -9.09 27.04
N GLY A 109 -20.01 -9.71 26.79
CA GLY A 109 -20.15 -11.11 26.41
C GLY A 109 -19.60 -11.42 25.01
N THR A 110 -19.78 -12.69 24.62
CA THR A 110 -19.46 -13.16 23.27
C THR A 110 -20.66 -13.03 22.36
N LEU A 111 -20.46 -12.45 21.18
CA LEU A 111 -21.43 -12.40 20.09
C LEU A 111 -20.95 -13.34 18.97
N ASN A 112 -21.85 -14.15 18.43
CA ASN A 112 -21.58 -15.02 17.29
C ASN A 112 -22.62 -14.79 16.19
N ALA A 113 -22.16 -14.67 14.96
CA ALA A 113 -22.98 -14.58 13.76
C ALA A 113 -22.56 -15.70 12.81
N VAL A 114 -23.30 -16.81 12.80
CA VAL A 114 -22.88 -18.05 12.13
C VAL A 114 -24.05 -18.66 11.37
N GLU A 115 -23.90 -18.84 10.06
CA GLU A 115 -24.87 -19.56 9.22
C GLU A 115 -25.03 -21.01 9.70
N ALA A 116 -26.25 -21.53 9.64
CA ALA A 116 -26.50 -22.94 9.96
C ALA A 116 -26.25 -23.87 8.76
N ASP A 117 -26.40 -23.36 7.53
CA ASP A 117 -26.43 -24.14 6.31
C ASP A 117 -25.09 -24.12 5.56
N ASP A 118 -24.81 -25.16 4.77
CA ASP A 118 -23.72 -25.16 3.80
C ASP A 118 -24.06 -24.24 2.60
N GLY A 119 -23.08 -23.45 2.13
CA GLY A 119 -23.19 -22.73 0.84
C GLY A 119 -23.78 -21.32 0.88
N ALA A 120 -23.59 -20.61 1.99
CA ALA A 120 -23.87 -19.20 2.30
C ALA A 120 -24.65 -18.35 1.27
N ILE A 121 -25.92 -18.01 1.58
CA ILE A 121 -26.61 -16.76 1.19
C ILE A 121 -27.72 -16.47 2.23
N ASN A 122 -27.37 -16.13 3.47
CA ASN A 122 -28.22 -15.30 4.31
C ASN A 122 -27.36 -14.23 4.97
N SER A 123 -27.97 -13.23 5.59
CA SER A 123 -27.25 -12.19 6.31
C SER A 123 -27.85 -11.92 7.69
N ILE A 124 -26.98 -11.46 8.58
CA ILE A 124 -27.34 -10.90 9.87
C ILE A 124 -27.11 -9.39 9.79
N THR A 125 -28.17 -8.60 9.99
CA THR A 125 -28.10 -7.14 9.99
C THR A 125 -28.33 -6.62 11.40
N PHE A 126 -27.36 -5.89 11.94
CA PHE A 126 -27.50 -5.10 13.15
C PHE A 126 -27.87 -3.68 12.75
N SER A 127 -29.05 -3.23 13.16
CA SER A 127 -29.61 -1.94 12.71
C SER A 127 -29.07 -0.74 13.49
N THR A 128 -28.47 -0.99 14.66
CA THR A 128 -27.99 -0.01 15.63
C THR A 128 -26.69 -0.51 16.25
N ASP A 129 -26.18 0.24 17.22
CA ASP A 129 -24.88 0.00 17.86
C ASP A 129 -24.74 -1.40 18.45
N VAL A 130 -23.51 -1.92 18.36
CA VAL A 130 -23.11 -3.23 18.87
C VAL A 130 -21.90 -3.06 19.78
N THR A 131 -22.03 -3.44 21.05
CA THR A 131 -20.90 -3.56 21.98
C THR A 131 -20.81 -4.98 22.51
N ALA A 132 -19.62 -5.59 22.43
CA ALA A 132 -19.34 -6.92 22.94
C ALA A 132 -17.85 -7.06 23.30
N GLY A 133 -17.48 -8.07 24.09
CA GLY A 133 -16.06 -8.38 24.32
C GLY A 133 -15.43 -8.99 23.08
N THR A 134 -16.04 -10.04 22.56
CA THR A 134 -15.61 -10.73 21.33
C THR A 134 -16.79 -10.90 20.39
N PHE A 135 -16.55 -10.67 19.11
CA PHE A 135 -17.52 -10.93 18.05
C PHE A 135 -16.91 -11.89 17.02
N ASN A 136 -17.49 -13.07 16.90
CA ASN A 136 -17.12 -14.06 15.89
C ASN A 136 -18.14 -14.04 14.74
N VAL A 137 -17.64 -13.96 13.51
CA VAL A 137 -18.41 -14.03 12.28
C VAL A 137 -17.96 -15.28 11.52
N GLY A 138 -18.88 -16.20 11.30
CA GLY A 138 -18.56 -17.54 10.84
C GLY A 138 -17.84 -18.38 11.89
N SER A 139 -17.33 -19.52 11.43
CA SER A 139 -16.54 -20.51 12.18
C SER A 139 -15.74 -21.33 11.18
N THR A 140 -14.84 -22.18 11.66
CA THR A 140 -14.02 -23.08 10.81
C THR A 140 -14.81 -24.07 9.96
N THR A 141 -16.13 -24.16 10.13
CA THR A 141 -17.02 -25.08 9.40
C THR A 141 -18.24 -24.39 8.80
N LYS A 142 -18.42 -23.08 9.02
CA LYS A 142 -19.64 -22.35 8.62
C LYS A 142 -19.30 -20.89 8.36
N SER A 143 -19.89 -20.29 7.34
CA SER A 143 -19.74 -18.87 7.08
C SER A 143 -20.51 -17.97 8.05
N GLY A 144 -20.27 -16.67 7.96
CA GLY A 144 -21.11 -15.62 8.50
C GLY A 144 -21.10 -14.40 7.58
N VAL A 145 -22.29 -13.89 7.26
CA VAL A 145 -22.45 -12.63 6.52
C VAL A 145 -23.13 -11.62 7.44
N VAL A 146 -22.42 -10.53 7.73
CA VAL A 146 -22.84 -9.54 8.72
C VAL A 146 -22.85 -8.14 8.11
N ILE A 147 -23.88 -7.36 8.45
CA ILE A 147 -24.00 -5.94 8.12
C ILE A 147 -24.18 -5.16 9.42
N LEU A 148 -23.28 -4.21 9.67
CA LEU A 148 -23.26 -3.35 10.86
C LEU A 148 -23.66 -1.94 10.46
N ASN A 149 -24.92 -1.56 10.73
CA ASN A 149 -25.43 -0.23 10.37
C ASN A 149 -25.21 0.83 11.45
N GLY A 150 -24.94 0.42 12.69
CA GLY A 150 -24.55 1.33 13.78
C GLY A 150 -23.09 1.12 14.18
N ASP A 151 -22.67 1.89 15.18
CA ASP A 151 -21.29 1.86 15.66
C ASP A 151 -21.01 0.54 16.37
N THR A 152 -19.86 -0.06 16.09
CA THR A 152 -19.46 -1.36 16.65
C THR A 152 -18.21 -1.19 17.49
N THR A 153 -18.31 -1.49 18.79
CA THR A 153 -17.18 -1.48 19.73
C THR A 153 -16.96 -2.89 20.26
N VAL A 154 -15.90 -3.55 19.80
CA VAL A 154 -15.55 -4.91 20.27
C VAL A 154 -14.06 -5.05 20.53
N THR A 155 -13.62 -5.81 21.53
CA THR A 155 -12.17 -6.00 21.72
C THR A 155 -11.58 -6.77 20.55
N ASN A 156 -12.21 -7.90 20.20
CA ASN A 156 -11.80 -8.76 19.10
C ASN A 156 -12.96 -8.97 18.13
N LEU A 157 -12.73 -8.67 16.86
CA LEU A 157 -13.58 -9.12 15.76
C LEU A 157 -12.85 -10.25 15.02
N ASN A 158 -13.39 -11.46 15.06
CA ASN A 158 -12.83 -12.60 14.34
C ASN A 158 -13.77 -12.98 13.19
N ILE A 159 -13.22 -13.12 11.99
CA ILE A 159 -13.95 -13.51 10.79
C ILE A 159 -13.34 -14.81 10.29
N TYR A 160 -14.14 -15.86 10.20
CA TYR A 160 -13.70 -17.21 9.82
C TYR A 160 -14.38 -17.64 8.53
N GLY A 161 -13.62 -18.10 7.54
CA GLY A 161 -14.10 -18.87 6.41
C GLY A 161 -14.56 -20.25 6.86
N GLY A 162 -15.61 -20.77 6.22
CA GLY A 162 -16.09 -22.12 6.47
C GLY A 162 -15.20 -23.21 5.86
N ASP A 163 -15.68 -24.46 5.89
CA ASP A 163 -14.94 -25.60 5.36
C ASP A 163 -15.31 -25.94 3.89
N ALA A 164 -16.26 -25.22 3.30
CA ALA A 164 -16.65 -25.38 1.90
C ALA A 164 -16.45 -24.11 1.03
N ASN A 165 -16.24 -24.30 -0.27
CA ASN A 165 -15.93 -23.23 -1.24
C ASN A 165 -16.99 -22.12 -1.40
N ALA A 166 -18.17 -22.28 -0.83
CA ALA A 166 -19.25 -21.30 -0.86
C ALA A 166 -19.59 -20.80 0.55
N GLU A 167 -18.69 -21.02 1.51
CA GLU A 167 -18.83 -20.57 2.89
C GLU A 167 -17.92 -19.37 3.18
N ASP A 168 -17.94 -18.41 2.27
CA ASP A 168 -17.24 -17.13 2.45
C ASP A 168 -17.90 -16.32 3.56
N SER A 169 -17.07 -15.73 4.42
CA SER A 169 -17.54 -14.85 5.47
C SER A 169 -17.28 -13.39 5.11
N THR A 170 -18.29 -12.55 5.28
CA THR A 170 -18.20 -11.12 4.96
C THR A 170 -18.75 -10.29 6.10
N VAL A 171 -18.00 -9.26 6.50
CA VAL A 171 -18.47 -8.21 7.39
C VAL A 171 -18.50 -6.88 6.63
N THR A 172 -19.67 -6.28 6.52
CA THR A 172 -19.84 -4.93 5.99
C THR A 172 -20.06 -3.95 7.14
N VAL A 173 -19.19 -2.96 7.22
CA VAL A 173 -19.19 -1.92 8.25
C VAL A 173 -19.74 -0.63 7.64
N ASN A 174 -20.96 -0.28 8.02
CA ASN A 174 -21.66 0.96 7.65
C ASN A 174 -21.72 1.99 8.79
N GLY A 175 -21.22 1.67 9.99
CA GLY A 175 -20.98 2.63 11.08
C GLY A 175 -19.49 2.71 11.45
N ASP A 176 -19.17 3.24 12.62
CA ASP A 176 -17.80 3.19 13.14
C ASP A 176 -17.43 1.76 13.59
N LEU A 177 -16.16 1.39 13.45
CA LEU A 177 -15.62 0.15 14.00
C LEU A 177 -14.46 0.47 14.93
N ASP A 178 -14.70 0.32 16.23
CA ASP A 178 -13.69 0.41 17.28
C ASP A 178 -13.32 -1.00 17.73
N THR A 179 -12.12 -1.45 17.36
CA THR A 179 -11.54 -2.71 17.82
C THR A 179 -10.13 -2.56 18.33
N THR A 180 -9.69 -3.51 19.17
CA THR A 180 -8.25 -3.70 19.41
C THR A 180 -7.64 -4.49 18.26
N THR A 181 -8.28 -5.61 17.89
CA THR A 181 -7.84 -6.44 16.76
C THR A 181 -9.02 -6.96 15.94
N THR A 182 -8.84 -6.98 14.64
CA THR A 182 -9.66 -7.72 13.69
C THR A 182 -8.82 -8.83 13.05
N THR A 183 -9.28 -10.07 13.12
CA THR A 183 -8.59 -11.23 12.55
C THR A 183 -9.39 -11.80 11.37
N LEU A 184 -8.73 -11.98 10.24
CA LEU A 184 -9.26 -12.65 9.04
C LEU A 184 -8.64 -14.04 8.93
N ASP A 185 -9.46 -15.08 8.93
CA ASP A 185 -9.04 -16.48 8.89
C ASP A 185 -9.80 -17.22 7.80
N ASP A 186 -9.18 -17.42 6.64
CA ASP A 186 -9.79 -18.19 5.53
C ASP A 186 -9.89 -19.69 5.86
N GLY A 187 -9.24 -20.13 6.94
CA GLY A 187 -9.11 -21.53 7.30
C GLY A 187 -8.15 -22.27 6.36
N THR A 188 -8.30 -23.59 6.29
CA THR A 188 -7.46 -24.45 5.42
C THR A 188 -8.10 -24.74 4.06
N ASN A 189 -9.22 -24.10 3.76
CA ASN A 189 -10.13 -24.47 2.69
C ASN A 189 -10.19 -23.34 1.66
N SER A 190 -11.03 -23.46 0.62
CA SER A 190 -11.12 -22.40 -0.42
C SER A 190 -12.08 -21.26 -0.06
N ALA A 191 -12.71 -21.31 1.12
CA ALA A 191 -13.54 -20.22 1.62
C ALA A 191 -12.65 -19.00 1.91
N VAL A 192 -13.19 -17.81 1.69
CA VAL A 192 -12.45 -16.57 1.95
C VAL A 192 -13.18 -15.67 2.95
N THR A 193 -12.41 -14.85 3.64
CA THR A 193 -12.89 -13.85 4.55
C THR A 193 -12.75 -12.46 3.96
N LYS A 194 -13.74 -11.61 4.21
CA LYS A 194 -13.76 -10.24 3.73
C LYS A 194 -14.30 -9.29 4.78
N ILE A 195 -13.63 -8.16 4.97
CA ILE A 195 -14.18 -7.01 5.68
C ILE A 195 -14.29 -5.82 4.73
N ILE A 196 -15.44 -5.14 4.74
CA ILE A 196 -15.75 -4.02 3.87
C ILE A 196 -16.02 -2.79 4.74
N PHE A 197 -15.19 -1.77 4.61
CA PHE A 197 -15.42 -0.46 5.22
C PHE A 197 -16.20 0.41 4.23
N ALA A 198 -17.52 0.45 4.39
CA ALA A 198 -18.44 0.96 3.37
C ALA A 198 -19.09 2.31 3.71
N ASP A 199 -19.08 2.68 4.98
CA ASP A 199 -19.65 3.95 5.42
C ASP A 199 -19.01 5.17 4.75
N SER A 200 -19.77 6.24 4.52
CA SER A 200 -19.30 7.49 3.91
C SER A 200 -18.60 8.46 4.87
N ASP A 201 -18.71 8.25 6.18
CA ASP A 201 -18.17 9.18 7.17
C ASP A 201 -16.65 9.07 7.27
N THR A 202 -16.03 10.13 7.80
CA THR A 202 -14.59 10.13 8.04
C THR A 202 -14.33 9.39 9.34
N VAL A 203 -13.84 8.16 9.24
CA VAL A 203 -13.62 7.25 10.38
C VAL A 203 -12.15 6.93 10.51
N THR A 204 -11.65 6.90 11.75
CA THR A 204 -10.32 6.39 12.07
C THR A 204 -10.42 4.98 12.65
N ILE A 205 -9.94 4.00 11.89
CA ILE A 205 -9.83 2.61 12.30
C ILE A 205 -8.51 2.46 13.06
N SER A 206 -8.60 2.37 14.39
CA SER A 206 -7.42 2.32 15.28
C SER A 206 -6.96 0.90 15.60
N GLY A 207 -7.85 -0.09 15.50
CA GLY A 207 -7.54 -1.49 15.71
C GLY A 207 -6.58 -2.04 14.66
N ALA A 208 -5.73 -2.97 15.08
CA ALA A 208 -4.90 -3.72 14.13
C ALA A 208 -5.78 -4.69 13.33
N ILE A 209 -5.47 -4.85 12.04
CA ILE A 209 -6.15 -5.84 11.19
C ILE A 209 -5.09 -6.84 10.72
N THR A 210 -5.28 -8.12 11.02
CA THR A 210 -4.28 -9.16 10.76
C THR A 210 -4.93 -10.39 10.15
N ALA A 211 -4.16 -11.12 9.37
CA ALA A 211 -4.53 -12.47 8.97
C ALA A 211 -4.25 -13.46 10.11
N ALA A 212 -4.96 -14.58 10.15
CA ALA A 212 -4.63 -15.71 11.02
C ALA A 212 -3.41 -16.46 10.47
N THR A 213 -3.41 -16.75 9.17
CA THR A 213 -2.27 -17.25 8.42
C THR A 213 -1.91 -16.29 7.28
N ALA A 214 -0.66 -16.31 6.82
CA ALA A 214 -0.23 -15.34 5.83
C ALA A 214 -1.00 -15.50 4.52
N ASN A 215 -1.49 -14.37 4.00
CA ASN A 215 -2.30 -14.22 2.80
C ASN A 215 -3.80 -14.53 2.98
N ASP A 216 -4.28 -14.73 4.21
CA ASP A 216 -5.73 -14.82 4.42
C ASP A 216 -6.40 -13.46 4.24
N GLY A 217 -7.61 -13.53 3.70
CA GLY A 217 -8.60 -12.48 3.78
C GLY A 217 -8.39 -11.29 2.86
N THR A 218 -9.48 -10.53 2.70
CA THR A 218 -9.53 -9.29 1.94
C THR A 218 -10.04 -8.15 2.82
N ILE A 219 -9.31 -7.05 2.82
CA ILE A 219 -9.81 -5.76 3.30
C ILE A 219 -10.27 -4.97 2.09
N GLN A 220 -11.52 -4.52 2.08
CA GLN A 220 -12.06 -3.66 1.03
C GLN A 220 -12.48 -2.31 1.59
N VAL A 221 -12.08 -1.23 0.94
CA VAL A 221 -12.48 0.14 1.29
C VAL A 221 -13.36 0.69 0.19
N THR A 222 -14.66 0.83 0.45
CA THR A 222 -15.62 1.46 -0.48
C THR A 222 -16.15 2.79 0.05
N GLY A 223 -15.96 3.06 1.34
CA GLY A 223 -16.33 4.29 2.03
C GLY A 223 -15.30 5.40 1.88
N ALA A 224 -15.76 6.65 1.90
CA ALA A 224 -14.89 7.82 1.72
C ALA A 224 -14.04 8.15 2.95
N ASN A 225 -12.84 8.67 2.73
CA ASN A 225 -11.99 9.31 3.75
C ASN A 225 -11.66 8.41 4.98
N LYS A 226 -11.56 7.10 4.78
CA LYS A 226 -11.17 6.18 5.87
C LYS A 226 -9.69 6.36 6.21
N THR A 227 -9.39 6.43 7.50
CA THR A 227 -8.02 6.47 8.02
C THR A 227 -7.73 5.23 8.82
N PHE A 228 -6.74 4.44 8.42
CA PHE A 228 -6.24 3.28 9.16
C PHE A 228 -5.01 3.70 9.97
N SER A 229 -5.12 3.69 11.29
CA SER A 229 -4.02 4.02 12.20
C SER A 229 -3.44 2.82 12.93
N GLY A 230 -4.22 1.74 13.08
CA GLY A 230 -3.70 0.43 13.43
C GLY A 230 -2.85 -0.17 12.31
N THR A 231 -1.93 -1.06 12.67
CA THR A 231 -1.16 -1.85 11.70
C THR A 231 -2.09 -2.74 10.89
N ILE A 232 -1.90 -2.77 9.56
CA ILE A 232 -2.49 -3.77 8.68
C ILE A 232 -1.43 -4.81 8.38
N GLY A 233 -1.75 -6.08 8.64
CA GLY A 233 -0.91 -7.20 8.26
C GLY A 233 0.19 -7.55 9.23
N GLY A 234 -0.07 -7.51 10.55
CA GLY A 234 0.86 -8.05 11.55
C GLY A 234 1.30 -9.48 11.20
N THR A 235 0.32 -10.30 10.79
CA THR A 235 0.48 -11.38 9.82
C THR A 235 -0.09 -10.89 8.49
N ARG A 236 0.66 -11.04 7.40
CA ARG A 236 0.34 -10.48 6.07
C ARG A 236 -1.08 -10.82 5.62
N ILE A 237 -1.86 -9.81 5.29
CA ILE A 237 -3.22 -9.94 4.69
C ILE A 237 -3.09 -10.37 3.23
N GLY A 238 -4.05 -11.13 2.70
CA GLY A 238 -4.12 -11.47 1.29
C GLY A 238 -4.23 -10.21 0.42
N THR A 239 -5.39 -9.57 0.43
CA THR A 239 -5.64 -8.41 -0.45
C THR A 239 -6.09 -7.18 0.33
N LEU A 240 -5.52 -6.03 -0.02
CA LEU A 240 -6.08 -4.72 0.30
C LEU A 240 -6.63 -4.06 -0.98
N ASP A 241 -7.95 -4.03 -1.09
CA ASP A 241 -8.70 -3.51 -2.24
C ASP A 241 -9.29 -2.13 -1.92
N ILE A 242 -8.79 -1.11 -2.61
CA ILE A 242 -9.08 0.30 -2.35
C ILE A 242 -9.97 0.84 -3.46
N ASN A 243 -11.29 0.74 -3.25
CA ASN A 243 -12.32 1.27 -4.14
C ASN A 243 -12.70 2.72 -3.82
N GLU A 244 -12.13 3.30 -2.75
CA GLU A 244 -12.32 4.71 -2.40
C GLU A 244 -11.09 5.29 -1.69
N THR A 245 -10.94 6.61 -1.78
CA THR A 245 -9.78 7.33 -1.22
C THR A 245 -9.64 7.09 0.29
N SER A 246 -8.44 6.71 0.70
CA SER A 246 -8.12 6.32 2.09
C SER A 246 -6.70 6.68 2.50
N THR A 247 -6.45 6.76 3.81
CA THR A 247 -5.16 7.09 4.42
C THR A 247 -4.71 5.98 5.37
N TYR A 248 -3.42 5.63 5.32
CA TYR A 248 -2.78 4.58 6.11
C TYR A 248 -1.62 5.21 6.90
N THR A 249 -1.80 5.34 8.20
CA THR A 249 -0.78 5.87 9.13
C THR A 249 -0.09 4.76 9.93
N GLY A 250 -0.75 3.62 10.11
CA GLY A 250 -0.11 2.37 10.49
C GLY A 250 0.67 1.75 9.32
N ALA A 251 1.64 0.90 9.63
CA ALA A 251 2.34 0.12 8.61
C ALA A 251 1.37 -0.85 7.91
N VAL A 252 1.61 -1.12 6.63
CA VAL A 252 0.76 -1.98 5.79
C VAL A 252 1.59 -3.14 5.25
N THR A 253 1.18 -4.38 5.53
CA THR A 253 1.82 -5.59 5.01
C THR A 253 0.77 -6.50 4.37
N VAL A 254 0.78 -6.60 3.04
CA VAL A 254 -0.22 -7.35 2.27
C VAL A 254 0.44 -8.18 1.18
N ASP A 255 -0.23 -9.22 0.69
CA ASP A 255 0.25 -9.93 -0.49
C ASP A 255 0.07 -9.07 -1.74
N SER A 256 -1.16 -8.61 -1.96
CA SER A 256 -1.55 -7.76 -3.09
C SER A 256 -2.29 -6.51 -2.62
N LEU A 257 -2.05 -5.40 -3.31
CA LEU A 257 -2.74 -4.13 -3.11
C LEU A 257 -3.37 -3.68 -4.43
N ASP A 258 -4.64 -3.33 -4.45
CA ASP A 258 -5.32 -2.79 -5.64
C ASP A 258 -5.88 -1.41 -5.32
N ILE A 259 -5.60 -0.43 -6.18
CA ILE A 259 -6.20 0.91 -6.09
C ILE A 259 -7.06 1.15 -7.31
N ALA A 260 -8.37 1.28 -7.10
CA ALA A 260 -9.34 1.50 -8.15
C ALA A 260 -9.12 2.85 -8.86
N ALA A 261 -9.61 2.92 -10.10
CA ALA A 261 -9.47 4.09 -10.97
C ALA A 261 -9.90 5.40 -10.28
N SER A 262 -9.12 6.46 -10.49
CA SER A 262 -9.37 7.81 -9.91
C SER A 262 -9.35 7.88 -8.38
N LYS A 263 -8.89 6.84 -7.67
CA LYS A 263 -8.77 6.83 -6.21
C LYS A 263 -7.33 7.08 -5.78
N THR A 264 -7.16 7.59 -4.55
CA THR A 264 -5.85 7.80 -3.94
C THR A 264 -5.72 6.98 -2.67
N ALA A 265 -4.67 6.16 -2.57
CA ALA A 265 -4.26 5.57 -1.30
C ALA A 265 -3.05 6.36 -0.78
N THR A 266 -3.18 6.93 0.42
CA THR A 266 -2.12 7.72 1.05
C THR A 266 -1.43 6.90 2.14
N PHE A 267 -0.16 6.55 1.95
CA PHE A 267 0.66 5.84 2.93
C PHE A 267 1.60 6.81 3.64
N LYS A 268 1.59 6.77 4.97
CA LYS A 268 2.43 7.61 5.84
C LYS A 268 3.39 6.80 6.71
N ASN A 269 3.55 5.52 6.38
CA ASN A 269 4.36 4.54 7.06
C ASN A 269 4.78 3.46 6.04
N ASP A 270 5.60 2.51 6.48
CA ASP A 270 6.12 1.44 5.63
C ASP A 270 5.00 0.61 4.98
N VAL A 271 5.25 0.23 3.73
CA VAL A 271 4.37 -0.63 2.94
C VAL A 271 5.19 -1.84 2.48
N THR A 272 4.72 -3.05 2.78
CA THR A 272 5.34 -4.30 2.37
C THR A 272 4.37 -5.11 1.52
N LEU A 273 4.79 -5.42 0.29
CA LEU A 273 4.03 -6.14 -0.73
C LEU A 273 4.78 -7.44 -1.05
N ASN A 274 4.09 -8.57 -1.04
CA ASN A 274 4.69 -9.84 -1.47
C ASN A 274 4.59 -10.05 -2.98
N THR A 275 3.42 -9.75 -3.56
CA THR A 275 3.16 -9.86 -5.00
C THR A 275 3.33 -8.49 -5.67
N SER A 276 2.38 -7.57 -5.48
CA SER A 276 2.48 -6.20 -6.03
C SER A 276 1.39 -5.27 -5.52
N ALA A 277 1.61 -3.97 -5.69
CA ALA A 277 0.55 -2.99 -5.81
C ALA A 277 0.14 -2.82 -7.29
N THR A 278 -1.15 -2.76 -7.57
CA THR A 278 -1.76 -2.55 -8.88
C THR A 278 -2.48 -1.19 -8.88
N ILE A 279 -2.01 -0.27 -9.72
CA ILE A 279 -2.52 1.11 -9.77
C ILE A 279 -3.37 1.28 -11.04
N ASN A 280 -4.69 1.37 -10.91
CA ASN A 280 -5.61 1.37 -12.05
C ASN A 280 -5.82 2.76 -12.68
N SER A 281 -5.84 2.87 -14.01
CA SER A 281 -6.25 4.09 -14.74
C SER A 281 -5.61 5.39 -14.18
N SER A 282 -6.37 6.32 -13.63
CA SER A 282 -5.88 7.57 -13.01
C SER A 282 -5.69 7.48 -11.48
N ALA A 283 -5.58 6.28 -10.92
CA ALA A 283 -5.35 6.08 -9.49
C ALA A 283 -3.96 6.57 -9.06
N THR A 284 -3.83 6.89 -7.78
CA THR A 284 -2.59 7.38 -7.17
C THR A 284 -2.18 6.54 -5.96
N PHE A 285 -0.96 6.02 -6.00
CA PHE A 285 -0.23 5.54 -4.84
C PHE A 285 0.59 6.72 -4.28
N LEU A 286 0.15 7.29 -3.16
CA LEU A 286 0.77 8.47 -2.56
C LEU A 286 1.57 8.07 -1.31
N VAL A 287 2.88 8.31 -1.32
CA VAL A 287 3.73 8.25 -0.11
C VAL A 287 3.87 9.65 0.45
N ALA A 288 3.35 9.89 1.65
CA ALA A 288 3.27 11.22 2.26
C ALA A 288 3.86 11.27 3.67
N SER A 289 4.24 12.46 4.13
CA SER A 289 4.74 12.65 5.49
C SER A 289 3.65 12.36 6.54
N ALA A 290 4.02 11.62 7.59
CA ALA A 290 3.30 11.65 8.86
C ALA A 290 3.43 13.02 9.55
N GLY A 291 2.74 13.23 10.67
CA GLY A 291 2.87 14.48 11.44
C GLY A 291 4.30 14.79 11.87
N THR A 292 5.09 13.74 12.13
CA THR A 292 6.54 13.79 12.25
C THR A 292 7.15 12.99 11.09
N PRO A 293 7.82 13.63 10.13
CA PRO A 293 8.41 12.93 9.00
C PRO A 293 9.44 11.88 9.45
N ALA A 294 9.37 10.71 8.84
CA ALA A 294 10.30 9.60 9.03
C ALA A 294 10.59 8.98 7.66
N ALA A 295 11.70 8.25 7.55
CA ALA A 295 11.97 7.47 6.35
C ALA A 295 10.85 6.43 6.16
N ILE A 296 10.37 6.28 4.93
CA ILE A 296 9.36 5.27 4.56
C ILE A 296 9.98 4.33 3.52
N THR A 297 9.83 3.03 3.76
CA THR A 297 10.18 1.99 2.79
C THR A 297 8.91 1.40 2.17
N VAL A 298 8.89 1.36 0.84
CA VAL A 298 7.93 0.59 0.04
C VAL A 298 8.67 -0.64 -0.50
N ALA A 299 8.40 -1.79 0.11
CA ALA A 299 8.98 -3.06 -0.26
C ALA A 299 8.05 -3.84 -1.18
N GLY A 300 8.62 -4.41 -2.24
CA GLY A 300 7.90 -5.17 -3.27
C GLY A 300 7.49 -4.32 -4.49
N PRO A 301 6.94 -4.95 -5.54
CA PRO A 301 6.62 -4.29 -6.80
C PRO A 301 5.45 -3.30 -6.70
N VAL A 302 5.55 -2.15 -7.38
CA VAL A 302 4.45 -1.18 -7.57
C VAL A 302 4.23 -0.96 -9.05
N LEU A 303 3.08 -1.38 -9.58
CA LEU A 303 2.86 -1.55 -11.03
C LEU A 303 1.60 -0.83 -11.51
N GLY A 304 1.59 -0.36 -12.75
CA GLY A 304 0.35 0.05 -13.42
C GLY A 304 -0.54 -1.17 -13.69
N ALA A 305 -1.87 -1.02 -13.64
CA ALA A 305 -2.77 -2.13 -14.00
C ALA A 305 -2.62 -2.60 -15.46
N SER A 306 -2.10 -1.73 -16.31
CA SER A 306 -1.70 -1.97 -17.70
C SER A 306 -0.56 -1.00 -18.06
N ASP A 307 -0.11 -0.99 -19.30
CA ASP A 307 0.85 0.02 -19.76
C ASP A 307 0.29 1.45 -19.67
N GLY A 308 1.10 2.37 -19.16
CA GLY A 308 0.85 3.80 -19.17
C GLY A 308 -0.30 4.25 -18.27
N VAL A 309 -0.58 3.52 -17.19
CA VAL A 309 -1.63 3.89 -16.22
C VAL A 309 -1.09 3.98 -14.80
N GLY A 310 -1.79 4.72 -13.95
CA GLY A 310 -1.47 4.90 -12.55
C GLY A 310 -0.39 5.94 -12.31
N THR A 311 -0.44 6.54 -11.12
CA THR A 311 0.56 7.50 -10.65
C THR A 311 1.15 7.04 -9.33
N VAL A 312 2.47 7.15 -9.21
CA VAL A 312 3.16 7.12 -7.92
C VAL A 312 3.55 8.54 -7.58
N GLN A 313 3.10 9.05 -6.44
CA GLN A 313 3.46 10.39 -5.95
C GLN A 313 4.21 10.28 -4.63
N ILE A 314 5.31 11.03 -4.49
CA ILE A 314 6.13 11.03 -3.29
C ILE A 314 6.25 12.45 -2.73
N THR A 315 5.67 12.65 -1.56
CA THR A 315 5.71 13.92 -0.79
C THR A 315 6.29 13.74 0.61
N ASN A 316 6.88 12.58 0.91
CA ASN A 316 7.46 12.31 2.22
C ASN A 316 8.80 13.02 2.41
N THR A 317 8.81 13.99 3.32
CA THR A 317 9.98 14.81 3.66
C THR A 317 11.02 14.06 4.52
N GLY A 318 10.67 12.90 5.08
CA GLY A 318 11.61 12.04 5.81
C GLY A 318 12.45 11.13 4.92
N GLY A 319 12.25 11.17 3.59
CA GLY A 319 12.90 10.31 2.60
C GLY A 319 12.09 9.05 2.29
N THR A 320 12.10 8.62 1.04
CA THR A 320 11.38 7.41 0.59
C THR A 320 12.33 6.44 -0.09
N THR A 321 12.18 5.14 0.20
CA THR A 321 12.89 4.08 -0.53
C THR A 321 11.92 3.09 -1.13
N PHE A 322 11.94 2.91 -2.44
CA PHE A 322 11.32 1.77 -3.12
C PHE A 322 12.38 0.68 -3.27
N SER A 323 12.22 -0.43 -2.56
CA SER A 323 13.20 -1.53 -2.60
C SER A 323 12.95 -2.54 -3.72
N GLY A 324 11.72 -2.55 -4.27
CA GLY A 324 11.32 -3.38 -5.40
C GLY A 324 11.28 -2.62 -6.73
N THR A 325 10.76 -3.28 -7.76
CA THR A 325 10.52 -2.68 -9.08
C THR A 325 9.36 -1.69 -9.05
N VAL A 326 9.50 -0.55 -9.73
CA VAL A 326 8.44 0.45 -9.86
C VAL A 326 8.07 0.60 -11.33
N GLY A 327 6.95 -0.02 -11.72
CA GLY A 327 6.58 -0.29 -13.11
C GLY A 327 7.39 -1.44 -13.72
N ASN A 328 6.90 -1.96 -14.86
CA ASN A 328 7.61 -2.92 -15.71
C ASN A 328 7.05 -2.88 -17.15
N THR A 329 7.64 -3.64 -18.07
CA THR A 329 7.37 -3.54 -19.51
C THR A 329 5.96 -3.89 -19.95
N ALA A 330 5.20 -4.62 -19.12
CA ALA A 330 3.79 -4.95 -19.38
C ALA A 330 2.81 -4.10 -18.54
N ASN A 331 3.34 -3.31 -17.60
CA ASN A 331 2.61 -2.64 -16.54
C ASN A 331 3.29 -1.31 -16.17
N THR A 332 3.68 -0.54 -17.19
CA THR A 332 4.37 0.73 -17.01
C THR A 332 3.47 1.74 -16.29
N LEU A 333 4.04 2.56 -15.41
CA LEU A 333 3.27 3.64 -14.78
C LEU A 333 3.06 4.78 -15.77
N ALA A 334 1.95 5.53 -15.65
CA ALA A 334 1.80 6.76 -16.41
C ALA A 334 2.79 7.81 -15.94
N LEU A 335 2.85 8.02 -14.61
CA LEU A 335 3.64 9.07 -14.00
C LEU A 335 4.26 8.62 -12.69
N ILE A 336 5.53 8.93 -12.50
CA ILE A 336 6.16 8.97 -11.18
C ILE A 336 6.48 10.43 -10.87
N ASN A 337 5.81 11.00 -9.87
CA ASN A 337 6.01 12.38 -9.44
C ASN A 337 6.76 12.42 -8.11
N ILE A 338 7.99 12.92 -8.15
CA ILE A 338 8.95 12.93 -7.04
C ILE A 338 9.03 14.36 -6.51
N ASP A 339 8.25 14.65 -5.48
CA ASP A 339 8.24 15.97 -4.82
C ASP A 339 9.23 16.01 -3.64
N GLN A 340 9.84 14.87 -3.26
CA GLN A 340 10.82 14.75 -2.16
C GLN A 340 11.88 13.68 -2.44
N ASP A 341 13.00 13.74 -1.72
CA ASP A 341 14.12 12.79 -1.84
C ASP A 341 13.66 11.33 -1.82
N THR A 342 14.01 10.61 -2.89
CA THR A 342 13.54 9.23 -3.14
C THR A 342 14.65 8.36 -3.69
N THR A 343 14.76 7.14 -3.18
CA THR A 343 15.67 6.11 -3.69
C THR A 343 14.88 4.96 -4.30
N PHE A 344 15.22 4.60 -5.53
CA PHE A 344 14.74 3.41 -6.23
C PHE A 344 15.88 2.40 -6.29
N SER A 345 15.71 1.28 -5.57
CA SER A 345 16.72 0.22 -5.51
C SER A 345 16.53 -0.83 -6.61
N GLY A 346 15.30 -1.00 -7.10
CA GLY A 346 14.97 -1.85 -8.25
C GLY A 346 14.72 -1.04 -9.52
N SER A 347 14.47 -1.73 -10.64
CA SER A 347 14.20 -1.10 -11.94
C SER A 347 12.97 -0.20 -11.90
N VAL A 348 13.03 0.89 -12.67
CA VAL A 348 11.96 1.88 -12.79
C VAL A 348 11.49 1.96 -14.24
N GLU A 349 10.18 1.83 -14.46
CA GLU A 349 9.57 1.97 -15.77
C GLU A 349 8.25 2.77 -15.72
N ALA A 350 8.25 3.92 -16.37
CA ALA A 350 7.10 4.81 -16.47
C ALA A 350 7.09 5.52 -17.82
N THR A 351 5.95 6.10 -18.20
CA THR A 351 5.91 7.01 -19.36
C THR A 351 6.71 8.27 -19.04
N ASP A 352 6.36 8.91 -17.92
CA ASP A 352 7.00 10.15 -17.47
C ASP A 352 7.49 10.03 -16.01
N ILE A 353 8.65 10.62 -15.73
CA ILE A 353 9.16 10.91 -14.39
C ILE A 353 9.32 12.42 -14.25
N ASN A 354 8.72 12.98 -13.21
CA ASN A 354 8.94 14.37 -12.83
C ASN A 354 9.71 14.41 -11.51
N ASN A 355 10.89 15.03 -11.51
CA ASN A 355 11.66 15.30 -10.29
C ASN A 355 11.58 16.80 -9.98
N ALA A 356 11.10 17.13 -8.78
CA ALA A 356 10.91 18.49 -8.33
C ALA A 356 12.24 19.23 -8.06
N ALA A 357 12.14 20.53 -7.78
CA ALA A 357 13.30 21.33 -7.44
C ALA A 357 13.79 21.02 -6.03
N SER A 358 15.11 21.09 -5.82
CA SER A 358 15.74 20.78 -4.52
C SER A 358 15.50 19.35 -4.00
N THR A 359 15.17 18.41 -4.88
CA THR A 359 14.99 16.99 -4.56
C THR A 359 16.01 16.12 -5.27
N THR A 360 16.39 15.02 -4.64
CA THR A 360 17.26 13.99 -5.23
C THR A 360 16.47 12.72 -5.52
N ALA A 361 16.40 12.35 -6.80
CA ALA A 361 15.95 11.03 -7.23
C ALA A 361 17.17 10.12 -7.44
N THR A 362 17.33 9.12 -6.59
CA THR A 362 18.43 8.14 -6.68
C THR A 362 17.96 6.87 -7.36
N PHE A 363 18.64 6.45 -8.43
CA PHE A 363 18.35 5.23 -9.18
C PHE A 363 19.53 4.26 -9.08
N SER A 364 19.26 3.06 -8.56
CA SER A 364 20.29 2.01 -8.39
C SER A 364 20.16 0.90 -9.44
N ASP A 365 19.19 1.00 -10.33
CA ASP A 365 18.91 0.03 -11.38
C ASP A 365 18.45 0.72 -12.68
N ASN A 366 18.08 -0.06 -13.69
CA ASN A 366 17.63 0.44 -14.98
C ASN A 366 16.44 1.40 -14.84
N VAL A 367 16.44 2.44 -15.66
CA VAL A 367 15.35 3.43 -15.75
C VAL A 367 14.87 3.51 -17.18
N THR A 368 13.56 3.43 -17.37
CA THR A 368 12.89 3.62 -18.66
C THR A 368 11.76 4.63 -18.48
N ALA A 369 11.99 5.90 -18.85
CA ALA A 369 11.01 6.98 -18.81
C ALA A 369 11.52 8.24 -19.54
N THR A 370 10.60 9.10 -19.99
CA THR A 370 10.95 10.50 -20.26
C THR A 370 11.06 11.23 -18.92
N ILE A 371 12.21 11.86 -18.64
CA ILE A 371 12.47 12.49 -17.35
C ILE A 371 12.46 14.01 -17.51
N THR A 372 11.56 14.65 -16.78
CA THR A 372 11.57 16.10 -16.56
C THR A 372 12.20 16.38 -15.20
N ASN A 373 13.41 16.94 -15.19
CA ASN A 373 14.18 17.17 -13.99
C ASN A 373 14.20 18.66 -13.63
N SER A 374 13.97 18.97 -12.35
CA SER A 374 14.15 20.30 -11.75
C SER A 374 15.16 20.29 -10.59
N GLY A 375 15.68 19.10 -10.24
CA GLY A 375 16.55 18.87 -9.09
C GLY A 375 17.76 18.01 -9.45
N THR A 376 18.10 17.04 -8.60
CA THR A 376 19.22 16.10 -8.83
C THR A 376 18.71 14.73 -9.25
N LEU A 377 19.24 14.19 -10.35
CA LEU A 377 19.18 12.77 -10.68
C LEU A 377 20.52 12.12 -10.30
N LEU A 378 20.49 11.12 -9.43
CA LEU A 378 21.68 10.37 -9.01
C LEU A 378 21.56 8.93 -9.49
N PHE A 379 22.39 8.54 -10.46
CA PHE A 379 22.54 7.15 -10.89
C PHE A 379 23.67 6.51 -10.07
N ASN A 380 23.30 5.61 -9.16
CA ASN A 380 24.17 5.07 -8.11
C ASN A 380 24.08 3.54 -8.04
N ALA A 381 24.92 2.83 -8.80
CA ALA A 381 24.89 1.37 -8.91
C ALA A 381 26.30 0.77 -9.06
N THR A 382 26.46 -0.51 -8.71
CA THR A 382 27.71 -1.29 -8.92
C THR A 382 27.70 -2.07 -10.24
N ASP A 383 26.51 -2.34 -10.80
CA ASP A 383 26.35 -3.08 -12.06
C ASP A 383 26.06 -2.12 -13.21
N ALA A 384 26.34 -2.55 -14.45
CA ALA A 384 26.01 -1.77 -15.63
C ALA A 384 24.50 -1.61 -15.77
N LYS A 385 24.03 -0.38 -16.03
CA LYS A 385 22.61 -0.04 -16.15
C LYS A 385 22.33 0.78 -17.40
N SER A 386 21.06 0.83 -17.79
CA SER A 386 20.57 1.68 -18.87
C SER A 386 19.55 2.70 -18.39
N VAL A 387 19.65 3.91 -18.91
CA VAL A 387 18.66 4.97 -18.81
C VAL A 387 18.07 5.18 -20.21
N THR A 388 16.82 4.78 -20.37
CA THR A 388 16.08 4.85 -21.63
C THR A 388 15.05 5.95 -21.54
N GLY A 389 15.03 6.82 -22.56
CA GLY A 389 14.17 8.00 -22.59
C GLY A 389 14.97 9.29 -22.38
N ALA A 390 14.44 10.39 -22.92
CA ALA A 390 15.12 11.68 -22.89
C ALA A 390 15.09 12.27 -21.48
N ILE A 391 16.17 12.95 -21.10
CA ILE A 391 16.24 13.77 -19.88
C ILE A 391 16.21 15.23 -20.33
N SER A 392 15.23 15.97 -19.83
CA SER A 392 15.04 17.39 -20.10
C SER A 392 14.78 18.18 -18.82
N GLU A 393 15.03 19.48 -18.89
CA GLU A 393 14.76 20.42 -17.81
C GLU A 393 13.29 20.88 -17.85
N ALA A 394 12.68 21.12 -16.68
CA ALA A 394 11.26 21.48 -16.58
C ALA A 394 10.95 22.91 -17.07
N ALA A 395 11.77 23.89 -16.68
CA ALA A 395 11.64 25.29 -17.04
C ALA A 395 12.95 26.06 -16.80
N ASP A 396 13.11 27.21 -17.46
CA ASP A 396 14.27 28.08 -17.26
C ASP A 396 14.34 28.59 -15.80
N GLY A 397 15.43 28.29 -15.09
CA GLY A 397 15.76 28.87 -13.79
C GLY A 397 15.87 27.90 -12.61
N ASP A 398 15.44 26.64 -12.77
CA ASP A 398 15.74 25.58 -11.81
C ASP A 398 17.17 25.09 -12.00
N THR A 399 17.87 24.74 -10.91
CA THR A 399 19.23 24.20 -10.98
C THR A 399 19.17 22.68 -11.12
N THR A 400 19.49 22.16 -12.28
CA THR A 400 19.40 20.72 -12.56
C THR A 400 20.77 20.05 -12.55
N GLU A 401 20.88 18.90 -11.87
CA GLU A 401 22.13 18.15 -11.79
C GLU A 401 21.90 16.68 -12.12
N ILE A 402 22.82 16.10 -12.90
CA ILE A 402 22.90 14.66 -13.14
C ILE A 402 24.23 14.16 -12.58
N LYS A 403 24.17 13.13 -11.74
CA LYS A 403 25.32 12.44 -11.16
C LYS A 403 25.34 10.99 -11.58
N VAL A 404 26.52 10.50 -12.00
CA VAL A 404 26.78 9.07 -12.22
C VAL A 404 27.94 8.68 -11.32
N ILE A 405 27.65 7.88 -10.30
CA ILE A 405 28.59 7.52 -9.24
C ILE A 405 28.48 6.02 -8.99
N ASN A 406 29.61 5.35 -8.80
CA ASN A 406 29.62 3.95 -8.39
C ASN A 406 29.18 3.84 -6.92
N SER A 407 28.30 2.88 -6.61
CA SER A 407 27.79 2.74 -5.25
C SER A 407 28.75 2.05 -4.28
N ALA A 408 29.80 1.40 -4.77
CA ALA A 408 30.87 0.84 -3.94
C ALA A 408 32.20 1.58 -4.13
N ASN A 409 32.98 1.62 -3.06
CA ASN A 409 34.31 2.25 -3.04
C ASN A 409 35.39 1.20 -3.36
N SER A 410 36.52 1.64 -3.89
CA SER A 410 37.71 0.85 -4.21
C SER A 410 37.44 -0.25 -5.25
N GLU A 411 36.59 0.04 -6.24
CA GLU A 411 36.37 -0.82 -7.40
C GLU A 411 36.17 -0.02 -8.68
N ALA A 412 36.30 -0.70 -9.82
CA ALA A 412 36.04 -0.12 -11.13
C ALA A 412 34.56 0.21 -11.30
N PRO A 413 34.20 1.44 -11.71
CA PRO A 413 32.82 1.80 -11.91
C PRO A 413 32.21 1.05 -13.10
N SER A 414 30.99 0.55 -12.91
CA SER A 414 30.18 0.04 -14.02
C SER A 414 29.59 1.18 -14.85
N VAL A 415 29.41 0.93 -16.15
CA VAL A 415 28.91 1.93 -17.10
C VAL A 415 27.38 2.10 -16.95
N VAL A 416 26.95 3.35 -16.80
CA VAL A 416 25.56 3.77 -17.01
C VAL A 416 25.39 4.26 -18.45
N THR A 417 24.53 3.60 -19.22
CA THR A 417 24.28 3.92 -20.64
C THR A 417 23.01 4.75 -20.79
N PHE A 418 23.14 5.97 -21.30
CA PHE A 418 22.04 6.85 -21.69
C PHE A 418 21.79 6.72 -23.19
N THR A 419 20.63 6.19 -23.57
CA THR A 419 20.30 5.87 -24.98
C THR A 419 19.58 7.00 -25.72
N SER A 420 19.34 8.12 -25.04
CA SER A 420 18.57 9.27 -25.54
C SER A 420 19.24 10.59 -25.14
N THR A 421 18.71 11.71 -25.64
CA THR A 421 19.28 13.04 -25.38
C THR A 421 19.25 13.37 -23.90
N VAL A 422 20.31 14.01 -23.41
CA VAL A 422 20.45 14.44 -22.01
C VAL A 422 20.65 15.95 -21.96
N ALA A 423 19.83 16.63 -21.15
CA ALA A 423 19.98 18.03 -20.81
C ALA A 423 19.87 18.26 -19.30
N ALA A 424 20.76 19.10 -18.76
CA ALA A 424 20.80 19.56 -17.38
C ALA A 424 21.78 20.75 -17.25
N ASP A 425 21.81 21.50 -16.15
CA ASP A 425 22.81 22.55 -15.92
C ASP A 425 24.21 21.96 -15.67
N THR A 426 24.25 20.87 -14.89
CA THR A 426 25.50 20.21 -14.48
C THR A 426 25.42 18.70 -14.67
N LEU A 427 26.46 18.14 -15.30
CA LEU A 427 26.72 16.71 -15.35
C LEU A 427 28.00 16.40 -14.58
N THR A 428 27.92 15.50 -13.61
CA THR A 428 29.06 15.07 -12.80
C THR A 428 29.22 13.55 -12.89
N ILE A 429 30.40 13.09 -13.28
CA ILE A 429 30.77 11.68 -13.38
C ILE A 429 31.86 11.39 -12.34
N GLY A 430 31.54 10.52 -11.39
CA GLY A 430 32.37 10.24 -10.22
C GLY A 430 32.38 11.35 -9.18
N THR A 431 33.17 11.14 -8.13
CA THR A 431 33.41 12.06 -7.02
C THR A 431 34.84 11.89 -6.54
N THR A 432 35.29 12.72 -5.59
CA THR A 432 36.61 12.56 -4.97
C THR A 432 36.80 11.25 -4.17
N THR A 433 35.74 10.44 -4.00
CA THR A 433 35.74 9.21 -3.18
C THR A 433 35.22 7.99 -3.92
N TYR A 434 34.60 8.16 -5.08
CA TYR A 434 33.99 7.07 -5.83
C TYR A 434 34.15 7.36 -7.31
N GLY A 435 34.54 6.37 -8.11
CA GLY A 435 34.58 6.49 -9.56
C GLY A 435 33.18 6.59 -10.17
N GLY A 436 33.09 6.90 -11.46
CA GLY A 436 31.84 6.84 -12.22
C GLY A 436 32.08 6.59 -13.70
N ALA A 437 31.24 5.79 -14.34
CA ALA A 437 31.35 5.53 -15.77
C ALA A 437 30.03 5.77 -16.48
N ALA A 438 30.04 6.58 -17.54
CA ALA A 438 28.85 6.90 -18.33
C ALA A 438 29.11 6.81 -19.83
N LEU A 439 28.13 6.27 -20.56
CA LEU A 439 28.07 6.26 -22.01
C LEU A 439 26.81 7.01 -22.47
N PHE A 440 26.99 8.04 -23.30
CA PHE A 440 25.92 8.80 -23.92
C PHE A 440 25.86 8.48 -25.41
N GLU A 441 24.82 7.77 -25.83
CA GLU A 441 24.63 7.36 -27.22
C GLU A 441 24.12 8.50 -28.11
N GLU A 442 23.42 9.46 -27.51
CA GLU A 442 22.84 10.63 -28.16
C GLU A 442 23.46 11.94 -27.66
N ALA A 443 23.01 13.07 -28.21
CA ALA A 443 23.59 14.39 -27.91
C ALA A 443 23.38 14.80 -26.44
N VAL A 444 24.40 15.45 -25.87
CA VAL A 444 24.40 15.97 -24.49
C VAL A 444 24.48 17.49 -24.50
N THR A 445 23.56 18.15 -23.81
CA THR A 445 23.51 19.61 -23.65
C THR A 445 23.54 19.95 -22.17
N THR A 446 24.74 20.17 -21.65
CA THR A 446 24.96 20.43 -20.23
C THR A 446 26.03 21.50 -20.06
N PRO A 447 25.69 22.74 -19.66
CA PRO A 447 26.63 23.85 -19.54
C PRO A 447 27.93 23.49 -18.83
N THR A 448 27.84 22.79 -17.70
CA THR A 448 28.99 22.34 -16.91
C THR A 448 29.09 20.82 -16.94
N ILE A 449 30.26 20.30 -17.29
CA ILE A 449 30.56 18.86 -17.19
C ILE A 449 31.80 18.68 -16.30
N ASN A 450 31.69 17.82 -15.30
CA ASN A 450 32.79 17.44 -14.42
C ASN A 450 33.01 15.93 -14.49
N VAL A 451 34.26 15.51 -14.68
CA VAL A 451 34.68 14.12 -14.54
C VAL A 451 35.76 14.07 -13.48
N VAL A 452 35.51 13.33 -12.40
CA VAL A 452 36.35 13.33 -11.20
C VAL A 452 36.72 11.89 -10.86
N GLY A 453 38.01 11.55 -10.92
CA GLY A 453 38.50 10.25 -10.47
C GLY A 453 38.33 10.07 -8.95
N GLY A 454 38.19 8.83 -8.49
CA GLY A 454 38.02 8.51 -7.06
C GLY A 454 39.30 8.55 -6.23
N ASP A 455 39.20 8.13 -4.96
CA ASP A 455 40.34 8.07 -4.04
C ASP A 455 41.09 6.73 -4.05
N HIS A 456 40.69 5.82 -4.94
CA HIS A 456 41.39 4.57 -5.22
C HIS A 456 41.84 4.46 -6.68
N ALA A 457 42.93 3.72 -6.93
CA ALA A 457 43.49 3.51 -8.27
C ALA A 457 42.61 2.67 -9.21
N ASP A 458 41.56 2.06 -8.68
CA ASP A 458 40.55 1.34 -9.47
C ASP A 458 39.32 2.22 -9.74
N GLU A 459 39.20 3.40 -9.13
CA GLU A 459 38.03 4.28 -9.24
C GLU A 459 38.17 5.30 -10.37
N ASP A 460 38.58 4.84 -11.55
CA ASP A 460 38.73 5.68 -12.74
C ASP A 460 37.37 6.15 -13.24
N SER A 461 37.20 7.45 -13.38
CA SER A 461 35.97 8.03 -13.91
C SER A 461 36.05 8.22 -15.42
N THR A 462 35.04 7.72 -16.16
CA THR A 462 34.99 7.80 -17.62
C THR A 462 33.66 8.35 -18.13
N ALA A 463 33.70 9.38 -18.96
CA ALA A 463 32.55 9.83 -19.74
C ALA A 463 32.78 9.59 -21.24
N THR A 464 31.91 8.81 -21.87
CA THR A 464 31.96 8.51 -23.31
C THR A 464 30.79 9.18 -24.02
N PHE A 465 31.09 9.98 -25.03
CA PHE A 465 30.08 10.68 -25.85
C PHE A 465 30.16 10.19 -27.29
N ASN A 466 29.08 9.57 -27.77
CA ASN A 466 28.98 9.09 -29.15
C ASN A 466 28.56 10.21 -30.12
N LYS A 467 27.96 11.31 -29.63
CA LYS A 467 27.43 12.40 -30.47
C LYS A 467 27.93 13.76 -29.99
N ALA A 468 27.27 14.83 -30.45
CA ALA A 468 27.61 16.20 -30.11
C ALA A 468 27.47 16.47 -28.61
N VAL A 469 28.37 17.32 -28.09
CA VAL A 469 28.35 17.80 -26.70
C VAL A 469 28.32 19.32 -26.71
N THR A 470 27.43 19.91 -25.92
CA THR A 470 27.36 21.35 -25.70
C THR A 470 27.54 21.68 -24.23
N ALA A 471 28.76 22.11 -23.86
CA ALA A 471 29.15 22.54 -22.51
C ALA A 471 29.59 24.00 -22.51
N SER A 472 28.63 24.92 -22.50
CA SER A 472 28.87 26.36 -22.64
C SER A 472 29.73 26.98 -21.52
N SER A 473 29.72 26.39 -20.32
CA SER A 473 30.55 26.78 -19.18
C SER A 473 31.87 26.00 -19.09
N GLY A 474 31.98 24.89 -19.82
CA GLY A 474 33.20 24.10 -19.94
C GLY A 474 33.09 22.69 -19.37
N ILE A 475 34.14 21.93 -19.63
CA ILE A 475 34.34 20.56 -19.21
C ILE A 475 35.62 20.51 -18.37
N THR A 476 35.52 19.97 -17.15
CA THR A 476 36.67 19.83 -16.23
C THR A 476 36.98 18.35 -16.00
N LEU A 477 38.24 17.97 -16.15
CA LEU A 477 38.78 16.66 -15.78
C LEU A 477 39.64 16.80 -14.53
N ASN A 478 39.37 16.02 -13.49
CA ASN A 478 40.13 16.04 -12.24
C ASN A 478 40.55 14.63 -11.87
N ASP A 479 41.81 14.28 -12.12
CA ASP A 479 42.35 13.03 -11.59
C ASP A 479 42.49 13.19 -10.07
N GLN A 480 42.39 12.08 -9.37
CA GLN A 480 42.60 12.03 -7.93
C GLN A 480 43.61 10.90 -7.69
N THR A 481 43.19 9.81 -7.04
CA THR A 481 43.99 8.57 -7.08
C THR A 481 43.56 7.71 -8.28
N GLY A 482 42.26 7.73 -8.62
CA GLY A 482 41.77 7.27 -9.91
C GLY A 482 41.85 8.37 -10.97
N ASP A 483 41.86 7.97 -12.23
CA ASP A 483 41.97 8.86 -13.38
C ASP A 483 40.61 9.49 -13.77
N ALA A 484 40.61 10.65 -14.41
CA ALA A 484 39.46 11.25 -15.08
C ALA A 484 39.63 11.23 -16.61
N LYS A 485 38.70 10.58 -17.30
CA LYS A 485 38.79 10.32 -18.74
C LYS A 485 37.54 10.74 -19.49
N ILE A 486 37.74 11.41 -20.63
CA ILE A 486 36.69 11.64 -21.62
C ILE A 486 37.02 10.95 -22.94
N ILE A 487 36.01 10.33 -23.54
CA ILE A 487 36.08 9.68 -24.85
C ILE A 487 35.05 10.30 -25.78
N PHE A 488 35.50 10.92 -26.87
CA PHE A 488 34.64 11.28 -28.00
C PHE A 488 34.69 10.16 -29.03
N ALA A 489 33.61 9.38 -29.08
CA ALA A 489 33.55 8.09 -29.72
C ALA A 489 32.90 8.13 -31.12
N GLU A 490 32.74 6.93 -31.69
CA GLU A 490 32.03 6.64 -32.93
C GLU A 490 32.58 7.26 -34.22
N ASN A 491 32.28 6.58 -35.34
CA ASN A 491 32.68 7.04 -36.67
C ASN A 491 31.71 8.09 -37.23
N ASN A 492 31.59 9.22 -36.54
CA ASN A 492 30.77 10.35 -36.96
C ASN A 492 31.50 11.69 -36.81
N SER A 493 31.03 12.67 -37.57
CA SER A 493 31.50 14.05 -37.49
C SER A 493 30.52 14.87 -36.67
N VAL A 494 30.96 15.34 -35.51
CA VAL A 494 30.16 16.15 -34.58
C VAL A 494 30.94 17.37 -34.10
N THR A 495 30.21 18.36 -33.61
CA THR A 495 30.77 19.53 -32.95
C THR A 495 30.74 19.32 -31.45
N ILE A 496 31.87 19.59 -30.81
CA ILE A 496 32.03 19.63 -29.36
C ILE A 496 32.21 21.10 -28.98
N THR A 497 31.30 21.62 -28.18
CA THR A 497 31.29 23.03 -27.74
C THR A 497 31.63 23.12 -26.27
N GLY A 498 32.52 24.05 -25.93
CA GLY A 498 32.98 24.27 -24.55
C GLY A 498 34.50 24.36 -24.48
N THR A 499 35.02 24.94 -23.40
CA THR A 499 36.41 24.70 -23.01
C THR A 499 36.52 23.30 -22.43
N ILE A 500 37.69 22.67 -22.60
CA ILE A 500 38.02 21.45 -21.90
C ILE A 500 39.31 21.79 -21.17
N ASP A 501 39.32 21.63 -19.85
CA ASP A 501 40.45 21.94 -18.98
C ASP A 501 40.66 20.80 -17.98
N GLY A 502 41.90 20.65 -17.53
CA GLY A 502 42.20 19.88 -16.32
C GLY A 502 41.90 20.76 -15.11
N ALA A 503 41.49 20.17 -13.99
CA ALA A 503 41.32 20.89 -12.73
C ALA A 503 42.65 21.48 -12.22
N SER A 504 43.76 20.84 -12.62
CA SER A 504 45.14 21.18 -12.31
C SER A 504 46.03 20.84 -13.54
N SER A 505 47.33 21.13 -13.46
CA SER A 505 48.27 20.72 -14.52
C SER A 505 48.47 19.21 -14.48
N ASP A 506 48.49 18.57 -15.66
CA ASP A 506 48.66 17.13 -15.81
C ASP A 506 47.47 16.30 -15.31
N GLU A 507 46.31 16.93 -15.13
CA GLU A 507 45.03 16.22 -14.90
C GLU A 507 44.38 15.84 -16.23
N GLY A 508 43.71 14.69 -16.24
CA GLY A 508 42.73 14.31 -17.22
C GLY A 508 43.30 13.72 -18.52
N THR A 509 42.60 12.72 -19.04
CA THR A 509 42.87 12.14 -20.36
C THR A 509 41.73 12.38 -21.33
N ILE A 510 42.06 12.89 -22.52
CA ILE A 510 41.12 13.03 -23.65
C ILE A 510 41.45 12.00 -24.72
N GLN A 511 40.44 11.21 -25.11
CA GLN A 511 40.53 10.27 -26.22
C GLN A 511 39.54 10.62 -27.33
N VAL A 512 40.03 10.70 -28.57
CA VAL A 512 39.19 10.90 -29.76
C VAL A 512 39.33 9.69 -30.68
N THR A 513 38.20 9.10 -31.06
CA THR A 513 38.14 7.95 -31.97
C THR A 513 37.20 8.22 -33.15
N GLY A 514 37.32 7.42 -34.21
CA GLY A 514 36.47 7.49 -35.39
C GLY A 514 36.73 8.71 -36.29
N ALA A 515 35.67 9.28 -36.86
CA ALA A 515 35.76 10.41 -37.79
C ALA A 515 36.07 11.75 -37.08
N THR A 516 36.30 12.79 -37.88
CA THR A 516 36.70 14.14 -37.43
C THR A 516 35.71 14.75 -36.43
N LYS A 517 36.21 15.05 -35.23
CA LYS A 517 35.50 15.85 -34.22
C LYS A 517 35.92 17.33 -34.34
N THR A 518 34.95 18.24 -34.36
CA THR A 518 35.22 19.69 -34.43
C THR A 518 35.08 20.31 -33.05
N PHE A 519 36.16 20.83 -32.50
CA PHE A 519 36.16 21.52 -31.21
C PHE A 519 36.01 23.03 -31.42
N SER A 520 34.89 23.59 -31.00
CA SER A 520 34.61 25.03 -31.08
C SER A 520 35.32 25.77 -29.94
N LEU A 521 36.64 25.89 -30.03
CA LEU A 521 37.49 26.40 -28.96
C LEU A 521 37.28 27.89 -28.62
N LYS A 522 37.20 28.17 -27.32
CA LYS A 522 37.97 29.24 -26.65
C LYS A 522 39.16 28.54 -25.97
N GLN A 523 40.36 29.12 -25.97
CA GLN A 523 41.63 28.45 -25.59
C GLN A 523 41.54 27.63 -24.28
N CYS A 524 42.11 26.41 -24.31
CA CYS A 524 42.44 25.61 -23.12
C CYS A 524 43.49 26.34 -22.28
N SER A 525 43.29 26.39 -20.96
CA SER A 525 44.11 27.16 -20.02
C SER A 525 45.15 26.31 -19.26
N THR A 526 45.02 24.98 -19.29
CA THR A 526 45.85 24.01 -18.55
C THR A 526 46.40 22.90 -19.47
N THR A 527 47.50 22.24 -19.08
CA THR A 527 48.03 21.05 -19.79
C THR A 527 47.39 19.76 -19.26
N PHE A 528 47.00 18.86 -20.16
CA PHE A 528 46.45 17.53 -19.83
C PHE A 528 47.56 16.48 -19.66
N SER A 529 47.31 15.43 -18.89
CA SER A 529 48.23 14.28 -18.77
C SER A 529 48.38 13.54 -20.11
N SER A 530 47.30 13.43 -20.91
CA SER A 530 47.42 12.96 -22.30
C SER A 530 46.28 13.36 -23.25
N ILE A 531 46.62 13.52 -24.54
CA ILE A 531 45.65 13.60 -25.65
C ILE A 531 45.93 12.43 -26.60
N LEU A 532 45.00 11.48 -26.66
CA LEU A 532 45.11 10.29 -27.50
C LEU A 532 44.21 10.43 -28.74
N SER A 533 44.81 10.36 -29.92
CA SER A 533 44.07 10.27 -31.19
C SER A 533 44.39 8.95 -31.87
N SER A 534 43.37 8.16 -32.20
CA SER A 534 43.50 6.97 -33.02
C SER A 534 43.00 7.27 -34.43
N ASN A 535 43.73 8.12 -35.17
CA ASN A 535 43.54 8.24 -36.61
C ASN A 535 44.47 7.25 -37.31
N SER A 536 43.90 6.16 -37.81
CA SER A 536 44.48 5.31 -38.84
C SER A 536 43.65 5.41 -40.12
#